data_AF-A0A9W6C0I4-F1
#
_entry.id   AF-A0A9W6C0I4-F1
#
_cell.length_a   1.000
_cell.length_b   1.000
_cell.length_c   1.000
_cell.angle_alpha   90.00
_cell.angle_beta   90.00
_cell.angle_gamma   90.00
#
_symmetry.space_group_name_H-M   'P 1'
#
loop_
_entity.id
_entity.type
_entity.pdbx_description
1 polymer ?
#
loop_
_entity_poly.entity_id
_entity_poly.type
_entity_poly.pdbx_seq_one_letter_code
_entity_poly.pdbx_strand_id
1 'polypeptide(L)'
;MHQQVVVGTNTSMGEVRSICARHRLSFPIVLMDEAGQASEPSCLIPLTLGAEWVLVGGDMAQLPPTILSENARKVLGFNSQSGGSQYGRFSELGVREFSLTLQYRMHPHIREFPSATFYGGRLREDPAAPPDTNVPQPRKHDGRCAFRWPSELLGGNVGSGGGGGGGPPPPPYPVAFLDVGYGEERQRDSTIYNVDEASLALQLLLAMAADPSVESVVVLTPYNGQVQYLHERLDKARPVISPLRGGGDGDGGGGPGSPKPLHIAVHTVDGFQ
;
A
#
# COMPACT_ATOMS: atom_id res chain seq x y z
N MET A 1 14.53 27.32 23.24
CA MET A 1 13.98 25.99 23.59
C MET A 1 13.93 25.17 22.33
N HIS A 2 14.68 24.07 22.24
CA HIS A 2 14.47 23.11 21.17
C HIS A 2 13.16 22.39 21.46
N GLN A 3 12.18 22.51 20.57
CA GLN A 3 10.99 21.67 20.63
C GLN A 3 11.43 20.24 20.29
N GLN A 4 11.21 19.32 21.23
CA GLN A 4 11.56 17.91 21.07
C GLN A 4 10.30 17.13 20.75
N VAL A 5 10.34 16.35 19.68
CA VAL A 5 9.26 15.44 19.27
C VAL A 5 9.69 14.02 19.66
N VAL A 6 8.80 13.30 20.32
CA VAL A 6 8.96 11.86 20.60
C VAL A 6 7.98 11.11 19.72
N VAL A 7 8.48 10.13 18.97
CA VAL A 7 7.70 9.32 18.04
C VAL A 7 7.76 7.85 18.47
N GLY A 8 6.63 7.16 18.43
CA GLY A 8 6.57 5.71 18.51
C GLY A 8 5.14 5.22 18.40
N THR A 9 4.97 3.91 18.35
CA THR A 9 3.64 3.29 18.30
C THR A 9 2.89 3.49 19.62
N ASN A 10 1.56 3.46 19.58
CA ASN A 10 0.71 3.55 20.77
C ASN A 10 1.18 2.63 21.90
N THR A 11 1.46 1.37 21.59
CA THR A 11 1.95 0.39 22.58
C THR A 11 3.32 0.76 23.13
N SER A 12 4.26 1.19 22.28
CA SER A 12 5.61 1.57 22.73
C SER A 12 5.63 2.78 23.66
N MET A 13 4.65 3.68 23.55
CA MET A 13 4.50 4.81 24.48
C MET A 13 4.19 4.36 25.92
N GLY A 14 3.73 3.12 26.11
CA GLY A 14 3.61 2.52 27.44
C GLY A 14 4.93 2.45 28.20
N GLU A 15 6.05 2.18 27.50
CA GLU A 15 7.40 2.13 28.09
C GLU A 15 7.86 3.51 28.57
N VAL A 16 7.45 4.56 27.85
CA VAL A 16 7.78 5.96 28.15
C VAL A 16 7.16 6.42 29.46
N ARG A 17 6.07 5.78 29.93
CA ARG A 17 5.41 6.12 31.19
C ARG A 17 6.35 6.11 32.40
N SER A 18 7.25 5.13 32.46
CA SER A 18 8.24 5.01 33.54
C SER A 18 9.26 6.15 33.52
N ILE A 19 9.65 6.57 32.31
CA ILE A 19 10.56 7.69 32.06
C ILE A 19 9.87 9.00 32.45
N CYS A 20 8.61 9.20 32.05
CA CYS A 20 7.79 10.34 32.44
C CYS A 20 7.69 10.48 33.96
N ALA A 21 7.41 9.39 34.67
CA ALA A 21 7.32 9.40 36.13
C ALA A 21 8.67 9.75 36.79
N ARG A 22 9.77 9.15 36.32
CA ARG A 22 11.12 9.37 36.87
C ARG A 22 11.61 10.81 36.65
N HIS A 23 11.35 11.36 35.48
CA HIS A 23 11.88 12.67 35.06
C HIS A 23 10.85 13.80 35.11
N ARG A 24 9.63 13.53 35.59
CA ARG A 24 8.50 14.48 35.61
C ARG A 24 8.21 15.09 34.24
N LEU A 25 8.21 14.24 33.21
CA LEU A 25 7.84 14.63 31.85
C LEU A 25 6.34 14.38 31.62
N SER A 26 5.74 15.21 30.76
CA SER A 26 4.39 15.02 30.24
C SER A 26 4.34 15.39 28.76
N PHE A 27 3.33 14.86 28.07
CA PHE A 27 3.07 15.16 26.66
C PHE A 27 1.72 15.88 26.54
N PRO A 28 1.68 17.20 26.77
CA PRO A 28 0.43 17.97 26.72
C PRO A 28 -0.16 18.06 25.31
N ILE A 29 0.65 17.86 24.27
CA ILE A 29 0.21 17.80 22.87
C ILE A 29 0.50 16.40 22.35
N VAL A 30 -0.55 15.70 21.92
CA VAL A 30 -0.46 14.38 21.31
C VAL A 30 -1.02 14.45 19.89
N LEU A 31 -0.19 14.04 18.93
CA LEU A 31 -0.59 13.83 17.55
C LEU A 31 -0.69 12.32 17.32
N MET A 32 -1.85 11.85 16.88
CA MET A 32 -2.04 10.46 16.46
C MET A 32 -2.35 10.41 14.98
N ASP A 33 -1.61 9.60 14.25
CA ASP A 33 -1.86 9.31 12.84
C ASP A 33 -2.39 7.88 12.70
N GLU A 34 -3.09 7.59 11.61
CA GLU A 34 -3.73 6.28 11.35
C GLU A 34 -4.62 5.76 12.50
N ALA A 35 -5.25 6.67 13.24
CA ALA A 35 -6.02 6.31 14.44
C ALA A 35 -7.32 5.55 14.14
N GLY A 36 -7.76 5.53 12.87
CA GLY A 36 -8.86 4.68 12.40
C GLY A 36 -8.50 3.19 12.41
N GLN A 37 -7.20 2.85 12.32
CA GLN A 37 -6.69 1.48 12.36
C GLN A 37 -6.29 1.04 13.79
N ALA A 38 -6.23 1.98 14.74
CA ALA A 38 -5.87 1.69 16.12
C ALA A 38 -7.11 1.44 16.99
N SER A 39 -7.07 0.37 17.79
CA SER A 39 -8.16 0.08 18.73
C SER A 39 -8.26 1.16 19.81
N GLU A 40 -9.47 1.37 20.32
CA GLU A 40 -9.69 2.35 21.39
C GLU A 40 -8.72 2.17 22.59
N PRO A 41 -8.51 0.97 23.15
CA PRO A 41 -7.57 0.78 24.25
C PRO A 41 -6.12 1.14 23.88
N SER A 42 -5.71 0.92 22.63
CA SER A 42 -4.38 1.26 22.14
C SER A 42 -4.18 2.78 22.13
N CYS A 43 -5.13 3.54 21.59
CA CYS A 43 -5.07 5.00 21.53
C CYS A 43 -5.04 5.65 22.92
N LEU A 44 -5.60 5.01 23.95
CA LEU A 44 -5.57 5.54 25.32
C LEU A 44 -4.16 5.56 25.92
N ILE A 45 -3.25 4.67 25.50
CA ILE A 45 -1.91 4.55 26.08
C ILE A 45 -1.16 5.89 26.05
N PRO A 46 -0.90 6.53 24.88
CA PRO A 46 -0.22 7.81 24.83
C PRO A 46 -1.01 8.96 25.50
N LEU A 47 -2.35 8.90 25.52
CA LEU A 47 -3.17 9.93 26.16
C LEU A 47 -2.99 9.99 27.67
N THR A 48 -2.70 8.85 28.32
CA THR A 48 -2.45 8.81 29.76
C THR A 48 -1.15 9.51 30.18
N LEU A 49 -0.31 9.95 29.24
CA LEU A 49 0.97 10.63 29.51
C LEU A 49 0.82 12.15 29.72
N GLY A 50 -0.38 12.61 30.08
CA GLY A 50 -0.69 14.00 30.40
C GLY A 50 -1.18 14.82 29.21
N ALA A 51 -1.90 14.20 28.28
CA ALA A 51 -2.46 14.89 27.11
C ALA A 51 -3.50 15.95 27.51
N GLU A 52 -3.34 17.16 26.97
CA GLU A 52 -4.29 18.28 27.10
C GLU A 52 -4.92 18.63 25.74
N TRP A 53 -4.11 18.54 24.68
CA TRP A 53 -4.50 18.76 23.29
C TRP A 53 -4.20 17.51 22.48
N VAL A 54 -5.21 17.02 21.76
CA VAL A 54 -5.10 15.82 20.94
C VAL A 54 -5.53 16.18 19.52
N LEU A 55 -4.64 15.95 18.56
CA LEU A 55 -4.99 15.94 17.14
C LEU A 55 -4.96 14.49 16.66
N VAL A 56 -6.03 14.06 16.03
CA VAL A 56 -6.18 12.69 15.54
C VAL A 56 -6.42 12.73 14.03
N GLY A 57 -5.51 12.11 13.28
CA GLY A 57 -5.66 11.77 11.87
C GLY A 57 -6.10 10.31 11.73
N GLY A 58 -7.00 10.06 10.80
CA GLY A 58 -7.53 8.74 10.52
C GLY A 58 -8.57 8.81 9.41
N ASP A 59 -8.92 7.65 8.88
CA ASP A 59 -9.89 7.51 7.80
C ASP A 59 -10.76 6.28 8.04
N MET A 60 -12.05 6.49 8.29
CA MET A 60 -13.01 5.40 8.56
C MET A 60 -13.36 4.61 7.29
N ALA A 61 -12.96 5.07 6.10
CA ALA A 61 -13.09 4.31 4.86
C ALA A 61 -11.90 3.36 4.60
N GLN A 62 -10.84 3.43 5.41
CA GLN A 62 -9.68 2.53 5.33
C GLN A 62 -9.78 1.39 6.34
N LEU A 63 -8.69 0.64 6.57
CA LEU A 63 -8.74 -0.56 7.40
C LEU A 63 -9.07 -0.23 8.88
N PRO A 64 -10.04 -0.93 9.50
CA PRO A 64 -10.31 -0.82 10.92
C PRO A 64 -9.27 -1.61 11.75
N PRO A 65 -9.25 -1.46 13.08
CA PRO A 65 -8.42 -2.29 13.94
C PRO A 65 -8.77 -3.78 13.83
N THR A 66 -7.74 -4.62 13.82
CA THR A 66 -7.89 -6.08 13.83
C THR A 66 -8.30 -6.58 15.22
N ILE A 67 -9.61 -6.77 15.43
CA ILE A 67 -10.15 -7.39 16.65
C ILE A 67 -10.35 -8.88 16.40
N LEU A 68 -9.52 -9.76 16.97
CA LEU A 68 -9.65 -11.22 16.75
C LEU A 68 -10.80 -11.87 17.53
N SER A 69 -11.12 -11.34 18.70
CA SER A 69 -12.15 -11.90 19.58
C SER A 69 -13.54 -11.55 19.07
N GLU A 70 -14.28 -12.58 18.64
CA GLU A 70 -15.67 -12.45 18.20
C GLU A 70 -16.58 -11.93 19.33
N ASN A 71 -16.29 -12.31 20.57
CA ASN A 71 -17.01 -11.81 21.73
C ASN A 71 -16.77 -10.30 21.94
N ALA A 72 -15.52 -9.84 21.75
CA ALA A 72 -15.21 -8.41 21.83
C ALA A 72 -15.94 -7.62 20.73
N ARG A 73 -15.98 -8.13 19.49
CA ARG A 73 -16.75 -7.50 18.40
C ARG A 73 -18.22 -7.35 18.77
N LYS A 74 -18.86 -8.43 19.22
CA LYS A 74 -20.31 -8.48 19.49
C LYS A 74 -20.72 -7.75 20.77
N VAL A 75 -20.03 -7.99 21.88
CA VAL A 75 -20.44 -7.51 23.20
C VAL A 75 -19.95 -6.10 23.48
N LEU A 76 -18.74 -5.75 23.03
CA LEU A 76 -18.19 -4.41 23.21
C LEU A 76 -18.52 -3.48 22.04
N GLY A 77 -19.24 -3.97 21.03
CA GLY A 77 -19.61 -3.19 19.86
C GLY A 77 -18.41 -2.77 18.99
N PHE A 78 -17.30 -3.51 19.02
CA PHE A 78 -16.13 -3.16 18.19
C PHE A 78 -16.32 -3.42 16.69
N ASN A 79 -17.48 -3.94 16.27
CA ASN A 79 -17.93 -3.96 14.88
C ASN A 79 -19.03 -2.93 14.59
N SER A 80 -19.29 -1.99 15.53
CA SER A 80 -20.23 -0.88 15.34
C SER A 80 -19.66 0.18 14.38
N GLN A 81 -20.36 1.30 14.20
CA GLN A 81 -19.93 2.39 13.35
C GLN A 81 -18.54 2.95 13.74
N SER A 82 -18.15 2.85 15.01
CA SER A 82 -16.80 3.20 15.49
C SER A 82 -15.69 2.28 14.97
N GLY A 83 -16.03 1.08 14.49
CA GLY A 83 -15.08 0.05 14.10
C GLY A 83 -14.16 -0.42 15.23
N GLY A 84 -14.50 -0.13 16.50
CA GLY A 84 -13.64 -0.39 17.65
C GLY A 84 -12.43 0.55 17.76
N SER A 85 -12.41 1.63 16.97
CA SER A 85 -11.35 2.64 16.98
C SER A 85 -11.72 3.86 17.81
N GLN A 86 -10.72 4.54 18.38
CA GLN A 86 -10.93 5.80 19.09
C GLN A 86 -11.39 6.92 18.15
N TYR A 87 -10.90 6.93 16.91
CA TYR A 87 -11.28 7.89 15.87
C TYR A 87 -12.76 7.75 15.50
N GLY A 88 -13.21 6.53 15.23
CA GLY A 88 -14.62 6.24 14.93
C GLY A 88 -15.54 6.64 16.08
N ARG A 89 -15.15 6.37 17.33
CA ARG A 89 -15.92 6.82 18.50
C ARG A 89 -16.00 8.34 18.61
N PHE A 90 -14.94 9.08 18.28
CA PHE A 90 -14.99 10.55 18.24
C PHE A 90 -15.93 11.07 17.14
N SER A 91 -15.93 10.43 15.97
CA SER A 91 -16.88 10.75 14.88
C SER A 91 -18.34 10.53 15.32
N GLU A 92 -18.65 9.40 15.96
CA GLU A 92 -19.99 9.12 16.51
C GLU A 92 -20.46 10.14 17.56
N LEU A 93 -19.53 10.62 18.40
CA LEU A 93 -19.80 11.63 19.42
C LEU A 93 -19.92 13.06 18.85
N GLY A 94 -19.76 13.24 17.54
CA GLY A 94 -19.86 14.54 16.89
C GLY A 94 -18.68 15.46 17.20
N VAL A 95 -17.50 14.89 17.53
CA VAL A 95 -16.26 15.68 17.61
C VAL A 95 -16.01 16.31 16.25
N ARG A 96 -15.57 17.57 16.25
CA ARG A 96 -15.32 18.32 15.01
C ARG A 96 -14.27 17.60 14.16
N GLU A 97 -14.66 17.22 12.96
CA GLU A 97 -13.81 16.58 11.96
C GLU A 97 -13.55 17.54 10.78
N PHE A 98 -12.35 17.45 10.19
CA PHE A 98 -11.99 18.17 8.97
C PHE A 98 -11.53 17.17 7.92
N SER A 99 -12.27 17.09 6.80
CA SER A 99 -11.92 16.22 5.69
C SER A 99 -10.97 16.92 4.72
N LEU A 100 -9.82 16.28 4.46
CA LEU A 100 -8.87 16.72 3.44
C LEU A 100 -9.26 16.12 2.08
N THR A 101 -9.52 16.98 1.10
CA THR A 101 -10.06 16.56 -0.21
C THR A 101 -9.06 16.68 -1.36
N LEU A 102 -7.90 17.31 -1.12
CA LEU A 102 -6.82 17.39 -2.09
C LEU A 102 -5.92 16.16 -1.96
N GLN A 103 -5.73 15.45 -3.07
CA GLN A 103 -4.85 14.28 -3.16
C GLN A 103 -3.66 14.59 -4.06
N TYR A 104 -2.48 14.10 -3.66
CA TYR A 104 -1.20 14.41 -4.29
C TYR A 104 -0.46 13.16 -4.79
N ARG A 105 -1.03 11.96 -4.55
CA ARG A 105 -0.31 10.68 -4.72
C ARG A 105 -0.59 10.01 -6.05
N MET A 106 -1.86 9.85 -6.40
CA MET A 106 -2.26 8.89 -7.44
C MET A 106 -2.74 9.60 -8.72
N HIS A 107 -2.52 8.95 -9.87
CA HIS A 107 -3.00 9.43 -11.17
C HIS A 107 -4.53 9.66 -11.16
N PRO A 108 -5.07 10.69 -11.83
CA PRO A 108 -6.51 11.02 -11.81
C PRO A 108 -7.46 9.85 -12.13
N HIS A 109 -7.06 8.97 -13.06
CA HIS A 109 -7.78 7.74 -13.42
C HIS A 109 -7.76 6.65 -12.32
N ILE A 110 -6.71 6.59 -11.49
CA ILE A 110 -6.67 5.69 -10.33
C ILE A 110 -7.58 6.24 -9.23
N ARG A 111 -7.51 7.55 -8.96
CA ARG A 111 -8.32 8.25 -7.95
C ARG A 111 -9.83 8.14 -8.21
N GLU A 112 -10.26 8.10 -9.46
CA GLU A 112 -11.67 8.16 -9.86
C GLU A 112 -12.53 7.14 -9.10
N PHE A 113 -12.11 5.87 -9.07
CA PHE A 113 -12.86 4.81 -8.41
C PHE A 113 -12.92 4.97 -6.88
N PRO A 114 -11.80 5.12 -6.14
CA PRO A 114 -11.86 5.34 -4.69
C PRO A 114 -12.65 6.60 -4.31
N SER A 115 -12.47 7.71 -5.05
CA SER A 115 -13.19 8.97 -4.82
C SER A 115 -14.70 8.78 -4.89
N ALA A 116 -15.18 8.19 -5.99
CA ALA A 116 -16.61 8.00 -6.22
C ALA A 116 -17.22 7.00 -5.21
N THR A 117 -16.50 5.92 -4.91
CA THR A 117 -17.01 4.81 -4.09
C THR A 117 -17.02 5.12 -2.61
N PHE A 118 -15.96 5.73 -2.07
CA PHE A 118 -15.77 5.89 -0.63
C PHE A 118 -15.93 7.32 -0.14
N TYR A 119 -15.67 8.32 -1.00
CA TYR A 119 -15.57 9.72 -0.58
C TYR A 119 -16.61 10.64 -1.24
N GLY A 120 -17.61 10.08 -1.93
CA GLY A 120 -18.70 10.82 -2.58
C GLY A 120 -18.21 11.73 -3.71
N GLY A 121 -17.14 11.34 -4.41
CA GLY A 121 -16.55 12.09 -5.51
C GLY A 121 -15.72 13.31 -5.09
N ARG A 122 -15.47 13.49 -3.78
CA ARG A 122 -14.85 14.72 -3.25
C ARG A 122 -13.33 14.78 -3.39
N LEU A 123 -12.64 13.65 -3.60
CA LEU A 123 -11.20 13.67 -3.80
C LEU A 123 -10.85 14.25 -5.17
N ARG A 124 -9.94 15.22 -5.18
CA ARG A 124 -9.46 15.94 -6.37
C ARG A 124 -7.97 16.27 -6.26
N GLU A 125 -7.33 16.49 -7.39
CA GLU A 125 -5.93 16.91 -7.45
C GLU A 125 -5.76 18.34 -6.94
N ASP A 126 -4.59 18.65 -6.39
CA ASP A 126 -4.17 20.05 -6.19
C ASP A 126 -3.62 20.61 -7.51
N PRO A 127 -4.21 21.66 -8.10
CA PRO A 127 -3.66 22.32 -9.28
C PRO A 127 -2.25 22.88 -9.09
N ALA A 128 -1.86 23.22 -7.86
CA ALA A 128 -0.54 23.77 -7.54
C ALA A 128 0.53 22.68 -7.38
N ALA A 129 0.13 21.44 -7.10
CA ALA A 129 1.02 20.31 -6.91
C ALA A 129 0.33 19.02 -7.42
N PRO A 130 0.09 18.90 -8.74
CA PRO A 130 -0.57 17.73 -9.29
C PRO A 130 0.29 16.48 -9.11
N PRO A 131 -0.32 15.29 -8.96
CA PRO A 131 0.41 14.03 -8.91
C PRO A 131 1.20 13.82 -10.21
N ASP A 132 2.28 13.06 -10.15
CA ASP A 132 3.03 12.69 -11.34
C ASP A 132 2.17 11.85 -12.29
N THR A 133 1.93 12.38 -13.48
CA THR A 133 1.19 11.69 -14.55
C THR A 133 2.12 11.04 -15.58
N ASN A 134 3.44 11.16 -15.42
CA ASN A 134 4.47 10.56 -16.25
C ASN A 134 4.72 9.09 -15.86
N VAL A 135 3.63 8.32 -15.84
CA VAL A 135 3.62 6.88 -15.58
C VAL A 135 3.54 6.10 -16.90
N PRO A 136 3.85 4.79 -16.93
CA PRO A 136 3.65 3.95 -18.11
C PRO A 136 2.25 4.14 -18.74
N GLN A 137 2.16 4.73 -19.94
CA GLN A 137 0.88 4.97 -20.62
C GLN A 137 0.63 3.89 -21.69
N PRO A 138 -0.45 3.10 -21.59
CA PRO A 138 -0.63 1.93 -22.46
C PRO A 138 -0.85 2.22 -23.94
N ARG A 139 -1.41 3.38 -24.31
CA ARG A 139 -1.74 3.74 -25.71
C ARG A 139 -0.82 4.79 -26.33
N LYS A 140 0.14 5.29 -25.57
CA LYS A 140 1.05 6.37 -25.98
C LYS A 140 2.47 5.98 -25.57
N HIS A 141 3.02 4.98 -26.23
CA HIS A 141 4.44 4.65 -26.07
C HIS A 141 5.26 5.74 -26.75
N ASP A 142 5.37 6.90 -26.08
CA ASP A 142 6.09 8.09 -26.55
C ASP A 142 7.59 8.03 -26.26
N GLY A 143 8.08 6.85 -25.86
CA GLY A 143 9.48 6.58 -25.53
C GLY A 143 9.88 6.98 -24.11
N ARG A 144 8.95 7.50 -23.29
CA ARG A 144 9.22 7.84 -21.87
C ARG A 144 9.15 6.64 -20.93
N CYS A 145 8.57 5.54 -21.39
CA CYS A 145 8.39 4.31 -20.65
C CYS A 145 8.59 3.14 -21.62
N ALA A 146 9.39 2.16 -21.22
CA ALA A 146 9.68 0.94 -21.98
C ALA A 146 8.82 -0.26 -21.54
N PHE A 147 8.03 -0.11 -20.47
CA PHE A 147 7.07 -1.13 -20.03
C PHE A 147 6.06 -1.43 -21.13
N ARG A 148 6.02 -2.70 -21.53
CA ARG A 148 5.01 -3.22 -22.44
C ARG A 148 3.83 -3.77 -21.66
N TRP A 149 2.64 -3.26 -21.95
CA TRP A 149 1.44 -3.70 -21.27
C TRP A 149 1.10 -5.15 -21.63
N PRO A 150 0.40 -5.91 -20.78
CA PRO A 150 0.10 -7.33 -21.03
C PRO A 150 -0.59 -7.59 -22.37
N SER A 151 -1.47 -6.69 -22.80
CA SER A 151 -2.07 -6.68 -24.14
C SER A 151 -1.06 -6.73 -25.29
N GLU A 152 0.11 -6.13 -25.09
CA GLU A 152 1.21 -6.05 -26.06
C GLU A 152 2.16 -7.26 -25.92
N LEU A 153 2.29 -7.82 -24.71
CA LEU A 153 3.15 -8.97 -24.43
C LEU A 153 2.50 -10.31 -24.82
N LEU A 154 1.18 -10.45 -24.62
CA LEU A 154 0.43 -11.68 -24.85
C LEU A 154 -0.01 -11.87 -26.31
N GLY A 155 0.42 -10.98 -27.22
CA GLY A 155 0.16 -11.07 -28.67
C GLY A 155 0.88 -12.21 -29.40
N GLY A 156 1.45 -13.18 -28.68
CA GLY A 156 2.15 -14.33 -29.24
C GLY A 156 1.75 -15.63 -28.55
N ASN A 157 0.86 -16.38 -29.21
CA ASN A 157 0.72 -17.84 -29.08
C ASN A 157 -0.03 -18.37 -27.84
N VAL A 158 -1.33 -18.08 -27.73
CA VAL A 158 -2.29 -18.94 -27.01
C VAL A 158 -3.35 -19.42 -28.01
N GLY A 159 -3.24 -20.68 -28.44
CA GLY A 159 -4.31 -21.43 -29.12
C GLY A 159 -4.46 -21.22 -30.63
N SER A 160 -3.95 -22.18 -31.40
CA SER A 160 -4.25 -22.35 -32.83
C SER A 160 -5.75 -22.52 -33.08
N GLY A 161 -6.41 -21.49 -33.62
CA GLY A 161 -7.80 -21.53 -34.05
C GLY A 161 -8.22 -20.26 -34.77
N GLY A 162 -7.86 -20.16 -36.07
CA GLY A 162 -8.33 -19.20 -37.08
C GLY A 162 -9.10 -17.94 -36.64
N GLY A 163 -8.40 -16.80 -36.59
CA GLY A 163 -8.97 -15.46 -36.50
C GLY A 163 -7.89 -14.46 -36.05
N GLY A 164 -7.73 -13.35 -36.76
CA GLY A 164 -6.61 -12.39 -36.65
C GLY A 164 -6.08 -12.17 -35.22
N GLY A 165 -4.85 -12.63 -34.99
CA GLY A 165 -4.17 -12.53 -33.71
C GLY A 165 -3.78 -11.11 -33.37
N GLY A 166 -4.58 -10.49 -32.50
CA GLY A 166 -4.18 -9.36 -31.69
C GLY A 166 -4.82 -9.55 -30.33
N GLY A 167 -4.02 -9.53 -29.26
CA GLY A 167 -4.57 -9.44 -27.92
C GLY A 167 -5.52 -8.22 -27.79
N PRO A 168 -6.35 -8.14 -26.75
CA PRO A 168 -7.18 -6.97 -26.51
C PRO A 168 -6.30 -5.70 -26.58
N PRO A 169 -6.76 -4.60 -27.18
CA PRO A 169 -5.96 -3.39 -27.29
C PRO A 169 -5.53 -2.90 -25.90
N PRO A 170 -4.38 -2.22 -25.77
CA PRO A 170 -3.94 -1.69 -24.48
C PRO A 170 -5.02 -0.86 -23.79
N PRO A 171 -5.07 -0.87 -22.44
CA PRO A 171 -6.07 -0.10 -21.72
C PRO A 171 -5.96 1.40 -22.04
N PRO A 172 -7.07 2.16 -21.98
CA PRO A 172 -7.02 3.59 -22.26
C PRO A 172 -6.20 4.39 -21.23
N TYR A 173 -5.98 3.83 -20.04
CA TYR A 173 -5.46 4.51 -18.84
C TYR A 173 -4.43 3.61 -18.15
N PRO A 174 -3.57 4.15 -17.25
CA PRO A 174 -2.53 3.39 -16.54
C PRO A 174 -3.10 2.50 -15.41
N VAL A 175 -4.19 1.79 -15.71
CA VAL A 175 -4.90 0.87 -14.83
C VAL A 175 -5.43 -0.28 -15.71
N ALA A 176 -5.24 -1.51 -15.26
CA ALA A 176 -5.77 -2.69 -15.92
C ALA A 176 -6.30 -3.68 -14.88
N PHE A 177 -7.40 -4.35 -15.24
CA PHE A 177 -7.83 -5.57 -14.55
C PHE A 177 -7.46 -6.75 -15.44
N LEU A 178 -6.72 -7.70 -14.89
CA LEU A 178 -6.24 -8.87 -15.63
C LEU A 178 -6.94 -10.10 -15.06
N ASP A 179 -7.83 -10.68 -15.86
CA ASP A 179 -8.55 -11.89 -15.49
C ASP A 179 -7.61 -13.10 -15.63
N VAL A 180 -7.35 -13.77 -14.50
CA VAL A 180 -6.56 -15.00 -14.41
C VAL A 180 -7.44 -16.26 -14.43
N GLY A 181 -8.76 -16.11 -14.55
CA GLY A 181 -9.74 -17.18 -14.42
C GLY A 181 -9.83 -17.74 -13.00
N TYR A 182 -10.38 -18.95 -12.87
CA TYR A 182 -10.36 -19.71 -11.62
C TYR A 182 -9.00 -20.39 -11.45
N GLY A 183 -7.99 -19.61 -11.06
CA GLY A 183 -6.65 -20.11 -10.79
C GLY A 183 -6.63 -21.15 -9.66
N GLU A 184 -5.55 -21.93 -9.58
CA GLU A 184 -5.40 -22.96 -8.56
C GLU A 184 -5.11 -22.34 -7.18
N GLU A 185 -6.15 -22.25 -6.34
CA GLU A 185 -6.01 -21.91 -4.93
C GLU A 185 -5.43 -23.10 -4.15
N ARG A 186 -4.40 -22.81 -3.35
CA ARG A 186 -3.75 -23.78 -2.48
C ARG A 186 -3.70 -23.24 -1.07
N GLN A 187 -3.78 -24.17 -0.11
CA GLN A 187 -3.68 -23.86 1.30
C GLN A 187 -2.25 -24.10 1.79
N ARG A 188 -1.76 -23.19 2.65
CA ARG A 188 -0.54 -23.35 3.43
C ARG A 188 -0.85 -22.91 4.86
N ASP A 189 -0.70 -23.83 5.81
CA ASP A 189 -1.09 -23.59 7.20
C ASP A 189 -2.55 -23.07 7.30
N SER A 190 -2.75 -21.89 7.88
CA SER A 190 -4.04 -21.22 8.02
C SER A 190 -4.31 -20.13 6.96
N THR A 191 -3.52 -20.08 5.90
CA THR A 191 -3.61 -19.07 4.84
C THR A 191 -3.65 -19.71 3.45
N ILE A 192 -3.98 -18.92 2.43
CA ILE A 192 -4.14 -19.37 1.06
C ILE A 192 -3.22 -18.59 0.11
N TYR A 193 -2.96 -19.19 -1.05
CA TYR A 193 -2.19 -18.61 -2.13
C TYR A 193 -2.71 -19.13 -3.48
N ASN A 194 -2.57 -18.33 -4.53
CA ASN A 194 -3.00 -18.67 -5.87
C ASN A 194 -1.77 -18.68 -6.81
N VAL A 195 -1.53 -19.83 -7.42
CA VAL A 195 -0.33 -20.09 -8.25
C VAL A 195 -0.36 -19.27 -9.55
N ASP A 196 -1.52 -19.16 -10.17
CA ASP A 196 -1.70 -18.47 -11.46
C ASP A 196 -1.59 -16.95 -11.28
N GLU A 197 -2.22 -16.40 -10.23
CA GLU A 197 -2.05 -15.00 -9.84
C GLU A 197 -0.60 -14.65 -9.53
N ALA A 198 0.09 -15.51 -8.78
CA ALA A 198 1.50 -15.30 -8.46
C ALA A 198 2.36 -15.31 -9.72
N SER A 199 2.08 -16.22 -10.66
CA SER A 199 2.80 -16.33 -11.92
C SER A 199 2.62 -15.08 -12.78
N LEU A 200 1.40 -14.57 -12.91
CA LEU A 200 1.11 -13.32 -13.62
C LEU A 200 1.79 -12.13 -12.92
N ALA A 201 1.69 -12.02 -11.59
CA ALA A 201 2.32 -10.95 -10.83
C ALA A 201 3.84 -10.90 -11.04
N LEU A 202 4.50 -12.07 -11.04
CA LEU A 202 5.94 -12.14 -11.34
C LEU A 202 6.27 -11.75 -12.78
N GLN A 203 5.48 -12.16 -13.77
CA GLN A 203 5.69 -11.76 -15.17
C GLN A 203 5.58 -10.25 -15.35
N LEU A 204 4.57 -9.62 -14.75
CA LEU A 204 4.39 -8.17 -14.77
C LEU A 204 5.55 -7.45 -14.08
N LEU A 205 5.97 -7.95 -12.91
CA LEU A 205 7.10 -7.41 -12.18
C LEU A 205 8.38 -7.48 -13.00
N LEU A 206 8.66 -8.61 -13.68
CA LEU A 206 9.82 -8.74 -14.56
C LEU A 206 9.75 -7.77 -15.75
N ALA A 207 8.57 -7.60 -16.35
CA ALA A 207 8.36 -6.63 -17.43
C ALA A 207 8.58 -5.18 -16.95
N MET A 208 8.12 -4.83 -15.74
CA MET A 208 8.38 -3.52 -15.12
C MET A 208 9.86 -3.36 -14.72
N ALA A 209 10.51 -4.42 -14.26
CA ALA A 209 11.91 -4.39 -13.86
C ALA A 209 12.85 -4.12 -15.04
N ALA A 210 12.46 -4.55 -16.25
CA ALA A 210 13.18 -4.29 -17.50
C ALA A 210 13.08 -2.82 -17.95
N ASP A 211 12.13 -2.04 -17.42
CA ASP A 211 12.02 -0.61 -17.71
C ASP A 211 12.94 0.20 -16.77
N PRO A 212 13.97 0.90 -17.29
CA PRO A 212 14.88 1.69 -16.46
C PRO A 212 14.21 2.91 -15.80
N SER A 213 13.03 3.36 -16.26
CA SER A 213 12.33 4.47 -15.63
C SER A 213 11.60 4.08 -14.35
N VAL A 214 11.41 2.78 -14.09
CA VAL A 214 10.73 2.28 -12.90
C VAL A 214 11.71 2.26 -11.72
N GLU A 215 11.46 3.01 -10.66
CA GLU A 215 12.34 3.00 -9.48
C GLU A 215 11.92 1.96 -8.43
N SER A 216 10.62 1.66 -8.36
CA SER A 216 10.07 0.71 -7.40
C SER A 216 8.84 -0.02 -7.95
N VAL A 217 8.63 -1.24 -7.47
CA VAL A 217 7.44 -2.06 -7.72
C VAL A 217 6.98 -2.64 -6.38
N VAL A 218 5.68 -2.51 -6.11
CA VAL A 218 5.05 -3.10 -4.92
C VAL A 218 3.95 -4.04 -5.37
N VAL A 219 3.98 -5.27 -4.85
CA VAL A 219 2.89 -6.25 -5.00
C VAL A 219 2.14 -6.34 -3.68
N LEU A 220 0.83 -6.08 -3.72
CA LEU A 220 -0.06 -6.18 -2.57
C LEU A 220 -0.99 -7.37 -2.75
N THR A 221 -1.20 -8.13 -1.68
CA THR A 221 -2.13 -9.27 -1.66
C THR A 221 -2.77 -9.40 -0.26
N PRO A 222 -4.02 -9.82 -0.12
CA PRO A 222 -4.66 -9.91 1.20
C PRO A 222 -4.11 -11.06 2.07
N TYR A 223 -3.44 -12.06 1.48
CA TYR A 223 -3.07 -13.29 2.19
C TYR A 223 -1.57 -13.40 2.44
N ASN A 224 -1.19 -13.67 3.69
CA ASN A 224 0.20 -13.96 4.07
C ASN A 224 0.77 -15.16 3.28
N GLY A 225 -0.06 -16.16 2.95
CA GLY A 225 0.35 -17.29 2.14
C GLY A 225 0.85 -16.87 0.77
N GLN A 226 0.13 -15.95 0.11
CA GLN A 226 0.52 -15.37 -1.17
C GLN A 226 1.81 -14.54 -1.05
N VAL A 227 1.95 -13.74 0.01
CA VAL A 227 3.19 -12.97 0.27
C VAL A 227 4.39 -13.90 0.38
N GLN A 228 4.30 -14.95 1.21
CA GLN A 228 5.38 -15.93 1.37
C GLN A 228 5.71 -16.63 0.06
N TYR A 229 4.69 -17.06 -0.68
CA TYR A 229 4.86 -17.73 -1.96
C TYR A 229 5.57 -16.84 -3.00
N LEU A 230 5.16 -15.58 -3.09
CA LEU A 230 5.78 -14.58 -3.97
C LEU A 230 7.25 -14.32 -3.60
N HIS A 231 7.57 -14.18 -2.31
CA HIS A 231 8.95 -14.03 -1.84
C HIS A 231 9.83 -15.23 -2.21
N GLU A 232 9.36 -16.46 -1.97
CA GLU A 232 10.08 -17.68 -2.36
C GLU A 232 10.36 -17.75 -3.87
N ARG A 233 9.42 -17.28 -4.70
CA ARG A 233 9.56 -17.23 -6.15
C ARG A 233 10.49 -16.11 -6.60
N LEU A 234 10.43 -14.94 -5.97
CA LEU A 234 11.32 -13.81 -6.23
C LEU A 234 12.76 -14.14 -5.86
N ASP A 235 13.01 -14.80 -4.74
CA ASP A 235 14.36 -15.22 -4.35
C ASP A 235 14.98 -16.17 -5.38
N LYS A 236 14.18 -17.06 -5.98
CA LYS A 236 14.62 -17.91 -7.09
C LYS A 236 14.85 -17.14 -8.39
N ALA A 237 14.12 -16.04 -8.60
CA ALA A 237 14.22 -15.20 -9.80
C ALA A 237 15.29 -14.10 -9.69
N ARG A 238 15.79 -13.78 -8.48
CA ARG A 238 16.83 -12.78 -8.23
C ARG A 238 18.04 -12.86 -9.18
N PRO A 239 18.60 -14.05 -9.48
CA PRO A 239 19.73 -14.15 -10.42
C PRO A 239 19.42 -13.66 -11.83
N VAL A 240 18.15 -13.63 -12.24
CA VAL A 240 17.68 -13.11 -13.53
C VAL A 240 17.37 -11.61 -13.45
N ILE A 241 16.90 -11.12 -12.30
CA ILE A 241 16.52 -9.71 -12.08
C ILE A 241 17.76 -8.82 -11.91
N SER A 242 18.77 -9.26 -11.16
CA SER A 242 19.96 -8.46 -10.86
C SER A 242 20.74 -8.00 -12.11
N PRO A 243 20.95 -8.85 -13.14
CA PRO A 243 21.64 -8.45 -14.36
C PRO A 243 20.85 -7.47 -15.25
N LEU A 244 19.51 -7.51 -15.24
CA LEU A 244 18.66 -6.63 -16.06
C LEU A 244 18.83 -5.14 -15.71
N ARG A 245 19.39 -4.84 -14.54
CA ARG A 245 19.68 -3.49 -14.07
C ARG A 245 21.15 -3.21 -13.84
N GLY A 246 22.05 -4.03 -14.41
CA GLY A 246 23.49 -3.76 -14.36
C GLY A 246 24.17 -4.09 -13.04
N GLY A 247 23.65 -5.05 -12.26
CA GLY A 247 24.36 -5.64 -11.12
C GLY A 247 25.45 -6.59 -11.61
N GLY A 248 26.59 -6.06 -12.06
CA GLY A 248 27.84 -6.80 -12.02
C GLY A 248 28.41 -6.74 -10.61
N ASP A 249 28.65 -7.89 -9.99
CA ASP A 249 29.53 -7.98 -8.82
C ASP A 249 30.93 -7.49 -9.23
N GLY A 250 31.17 -6.19 -9.02
CA GLY A 250 32.38 -5.51 -9.47
C GLY A 250 32.66 -4.33 -8.56
N ASP A 251 33.62 -4.53 -7.67
CA ASP A 251 34.23 -3.59 -6.74
C ASP A 251 34.54 -2.21 -7.36
N GLY A 252 34.25 -1.15 -6.60
CA GLY A 252 34.89 0.17 -6.69
C GLY A 252 34.70 1.02 -7.96
N GLY A 253 33.71 1.92 -7.95
CA GLY A 253 33.73 3.09 -8.84
C GLY A 253 32.37 3.62 -9.31
N GLY A 254 31.51 4.06 -8.39
CA GLY A 254 30.25 4.71 -8.74
C GLY A 254 30.45 6.12 -9.30
N GLY A 255 30.61 6.23 -10.63
CA GLY A 255 30.42 7.50 -11.35
C GLY A 255 28.94 7.90 -11.43
N PRO A 256 28.61 9.18 -11.66
CA PRO A 256 27.22 9.63 -11.81
C PRO A 256 26.64 9.03 -13.10
N GLY A 257 25.89 7.93 -12.96
CA GLY A 257 25.34 7.19 -14.10
C GLY A 257 25.13 5.69 -13.88
N SER A 258 25.52 5.12 -12.73
CA SER A 258 25.19 3.73 -12.41
C SER A 258 23.66 3.55 -12.27
N PRO A 259 23.05 2.53 -12.88
CA PRO A 259 21.61 2.26 -12.75
C PRO A 259 21.22 2.07 -11.29
N LYS A 260 20.21 2.81 -10.84
CA LYS A 260 19.68 2.67 -9.47
C LYS A 260 19.08 1.26 -9.29
N PRO A 261 19.30 0.61 -8.14
CA PRO A 261 18.67 -0.67 -7.86
C PRO A 261 17.14 -0.53 -7.84
N LEU A 262 16.42 -1.49 -8.43
CA LEU A 262 14.96 -1.56 -8.33
C LEU A 262 14.55 -1.94 -6.92
N HIS A 263 13.69 -1.15 -6.30
CA HIS A 263 13.09 -1.53 -5.03
C HIS A 263 11.83 -2.39 -5.26
N ILE A 264 11.92 -3.69 -4.98
CA ILE A 264 10.78 -4.61 -5.03
C ILE A 264 10.29 -4.87 -3.60
N ALA A 265 8.99 -4.74 -3.38
CA ALA A 265 8.37 -5.08 -2.12
C ALA A 265 7.11 -5.94 -2.33
N VAL A 266 6.89 -6.90 -1.44
CA VAL A 266 5.68 -7.73 -1.42
C VAL A 266 5.13 -7.72 0.00
N HIS A 267 3.93 -7.19 0.16
CA HIS A 267 3.29 -6.98 1.46
C HIS A 267 1.83 -7.45 1.44
N THR A 268 1.30 -7.70 2.64
CA THR A 268 -0.15 -7.74 2.78
C THR A 268 -0.74 -6.35 2.59
N VAL A 269 -2.01 -6.25 2.21
CA VAL A 269 -2.71 -4.96 2.17
C VAL A 269 -2.63 -4.26 3.54
N ASP A 270 -2.88 -5.01 4.62
CA ASP A 270 -2.82 -4.51 6.00
C ASP A 270 -1.42 -4.06 6.43
N GLY A 271 -0.36 -4.66 5.87
CA GLY A 271 1.02 -4.36 6.23
C GLY A 271 1.65 -3.23 5.41
N PHE A 272 0.91 -2.66 4.45
CA PHE A 272 1.37 -1.57 3.60
C PHE A 272 0.68 -0.23 3.88
N GLN A 273 -0.50 -0.25 4.50
CA GLN A 273 -1.11 0.95 5.10
C GLN A 273 -0.22 1.44 6.24
#